data_AF-G3HFN9-F1
#
_entry.id   AF-G3HFN9-F1
#
_cell.length_a   1.000
_cell.length_b   1.000
_cell.length_c   1.000
_cell.angle_alpha   90.00
_cell.angle_beta   90.00
_cell.angle_gamma   90.00
#
_symmetry.space_group_name_H-M   'P 1'
#
loop_
_entity.id
_entity.type
_entity.pdbx_description
1 polymer ?
#
loop_
_entity_poly.entity_id
_entity_poly.type
_entity_poly.pdbx_seq_one_letter_code
_entity_poly.pdbx_strand_id
1 'polypeptide(L)'
;MYLNNQDSGTKAFCDVALHGPFYSACQAVFYTFVFRHKQILSGNLKEGLRYLQSLNFERVVLSQLNPLKICLPSVVNFFAAVTNKYQLVFCYTIMERNSRQMLPVIRSTAGGDSVQTCTNPLDTFFPFDPCVLKRSKKFIDPIYQIWEDMSAEELQEFKKPTKKEPVEDEDDDFLKGEVPQMDAGIGLTPSSFDTHFRSPSSSVGSPPVLYMPDQSPLISRICD
;
A
#
# COMPACT_ATOMS: atom_id res chain seq x y z
N MET A 1 -9.95 23.10 6.31
CA MET A 1 -9.21 24.34 6.67
C MET A 1 -7.70 24.14 6.57
N TYR A 2 -7.04 23.32 7.41
CA TYR A 2 -5.58 23.16 7.34
C TYR A 2 -5.08 22.75 5.95
N LEU A 3 -5.64 21.67 5.38
CA LEU A 3 -5.30 21.21 4.02
C LEU A 3 -5.51 22.33 2.98
N ASN A 4 -6.68 22.98 2.95
CA ASN A 4 -6.98 24.08 2.05
C ASN A 4 -5.91 25.19 2.08
N ASN A 5 -5.38 25.51 3.27
CA ASN A 5 -4.35 26.53 3.45
C ASN A 5 -2.97 26.06 2.95
N GLN A 6 -2.68 24.76 2.97
CA GLN A 6 -1.45 24.21 2.39
C GLN A 6 -1.58 24.07 0.87
N ASP A 7 -2.72 23.60 0.36
CA ASP A 7 -3.00 23.39 -1.07
C ASP A 7 -2.79 24.68 -1.91
N SER A 8 -2.92 25.85 -1.29
CA SER A 8 -2.69 27.18 -1.92
C SER A 8 -1.29 27.77 -1.70
N GLY A 9 -0.38 27.08 -1.01
CA GLY A 9 0.91 27.62 -0.56
C GLY A 9 2.12 26.76 -0.94
N THR A 10 3.29 27.40 -1.04
CA THR A 10 4.59 26.78 -1.38
C THR A 10 5.12 25.77 -0.34
N LYS A 11 4.33 25.43 0.68
CA LYS A 11 4.70 24.55 1.80
C LYS A 11 3.90 23.23 1.85
N ALA A 12 3.14 22.89 0.81
CA ALA A 12 2.48 21.59 0.70
C ALA A 12 3.48 20.47 0.34
N PHE A 13 4.37 20.11 1.27
CA PHE A 13 5.26 18.96 1.15
C PHE A 13 5.43 18.21 2.47
N CYS A 14 5.97 17.00 2.40
CA CYS A 14 6.12 16.11 3.55
C CYS A 14 7.29 16.57 4.46
N ASP A 15 7.01 17.47 5.40
CA ASP A 15 7.94 17.99 6.42
C ASP A 15 7.39 17.79 7.83
N VAL A 16 8.08 16.95 8.60
CA VAL A 16 7.71 16.57 9.97
C VAL A 16 7.84 17.73 10.96
N ALA A 17 8.90 18.53 10.83
CA ALA A 17 9.16 19.63 11.77
C ALA A 17 8.13 20.76 11.58
N LEU A 18 7.72 21.00 10.33
CA LEU A 18 6.72 22.00 9.98
C LEU A 18 5.27 21.53 10.25
N HIS A 19 4.96 20.26 9.95
CA HIS A 19 3.59 19.73 9.98
C HIS A 19 3.32 18.73 11.13
N GLY A 20 4.20 18.65 12.14
CA GLY A 20 4.09 17.75 13.30
C GLY A 20 2.67 17.67 13.91
N PRO A 21 2.02 18.81 14.26
CA PRO A 21 0.65 18.79 14.80
C PRO A 21 -0.40 18.18 13.86
N PHE A 22 -0.24 18.33 12.55
CA PHE A 22 -1.12 17.69 11.55
C PHE A 22 -0.91 16.18 11.53
N TYR A 23 0.33 15.69 11.61
CA TYR A 23 0.62 14.27 11.67
C TYR A 23 0.13 13.62 12.97
N SER A 24 0.32 14.28 14.12
CA SER A 24 -0.25 13.83 15.40
C SER A 24 -1.78 13.77 15.36
N ALA A 25 -2.44 14.76 14.75
CA ALA A 25 -3.89 14.76 14.57
C ALA A 25 -4.35 13.63 13.63
N CYS A 26 -3.66 13.39 12.52
CA CYS A 26 -3.95 12.27 11.62
C CYS A 26 -3.80 10.93 12.34
N GLN A 27 -2.72 10.72 13.09
CA GLN A 27 -2.50 9.50 13.86
C GLN A 27 -3.59 9.26 14.91
N ALA A 28 -3.98 10.30 15.65
CA ALA A 28 -5.07 10.22 16.62
C ALA A 28 -6.43 9.89 15.96
N VAL A 29 -6.74 10.52 14.82
CA VAL A 29 -7.96 10.26 14.05
C VAL A 29 -7.96 8.84 13.47
N PHE A 30 -6.85 8.39 12.88
CA PHE A 30 -6.73 7.03 12.33
C PHE A 30 -6.89 5.98 13.44
N TYR A 31 -6.15 6.11 14.54
CA TYR A 31 -6.27 5.19 15.69
C TYR A 31 -7.71 5.17 16.24
N THR A 32 -8.32 6.34 16.45
CA THR A 32 -9.69 6.44 16.96
C THR A 32 -10.71 5.82 16.00
N PHE A 33 -10.58 6.06 14.69
CA PHE A 33 -11.44 5.47 13.67
C PHE A 33 -11.36 3.95 13.68
N VAL A 34 -10.15 3.38 13.64
CA VAL A 34 -9.97 1.93 13.63
C VAL A 34 -10.49 1.30 14.93
N PHE A 35 -10.33 1.97 16.08
CA PHE A 35 -10.90 1.52 17.35
C PHE A 35 -12.44 1.64 17.44
N ARG A 36 -13.05 2.61 16.74
CA ARG A 36 -14.47 2.97 16.88
C ARG A 36 -15.37 2.58 15.71
N HIS A 37 -14.83 2.07 14.62
CA HIS A 37 -15.59 1.80 13.40
C HIS A 37 -16.80 0.87 13.63
N LYS A 38 -16.65 -0.18 14.45
CA LYS A 38 -17.76 -1.10 14.76
C LYS A 38 -18.93 -0.37 15.43
N GLN A 39 -18.67 0.49 16.43
CA GLN A 39 -19.72 1.24 17.13
C GLN A 39 -20.34 2.34 16.27
N ILE A 40 -19.57 2.95 15.36
CA ILE A 40 -20.11 3.92 14.39
C ILE A 40 -21.10 3.26 13.43
N LEU A 41 -20.93 1.96 13.14
CA LEU A 41 -21.72 1.21 12.17
C LEU A 41 -22.79 0.29 12.79
N SER A 42 -22.77 0.06 14.10
CA SER A 42 -23.62 -0.94 14.78
C SER A 42 -25.10 -0.57 14.89
N GLY A 43 -25.46 0.71 14.79
CA GLY A 43 -26.84 1.19 14.85
C GLY A 43 -27.52 1.18 13.49
N ASN A 44 -27.23 2.22 12.69
CA ASN A 44 -27.73 2.37 11.33
C ASN A 44 -26.55 2.38 10.35
N LEU A 45 -26.28 1.23 9.72
CA LEU A 45 -25.14 1.05 8.81
C LEU A 45 -25.08 2.12 7.71
N LYS A 46 -26.24 2.49 7.14
CA LYS A 46 -26.32 3.48 6.04
C LYS A 46 -25.96 4.90 6.50
N GLU A 47 -26.34 5.25 7.72
CA GLU A 47 -26.03 6.55 8.33
C GLU A 47 -24.59 6.61 8.82
N GLY A 48 -24.11 5.54 9.47
CA GLY A 48 -22.70 5.38 9.84
C GLY A 48 -21.75 5.45 8.64
N LEU A 49 -22.06 4.77 7.53
CA LEU A 49 -21.27 4.86 6.30
C LEU A 49 -21.27 6.27 5.70
N ARG A 50 -22.42 6.96 5.67
CA ARG A 50 -22.49 8.37 5.22
C ARG A 50 -21.67 9.30 6.12
N TYR A 51 -21.71 9.09 7.43
CA TYR A 51 -20.87 9.82 8.38
C TYR A 51 -19.39 9.59 8.07
N LEU A 52 -18.95 8.34 7.92
CA LEU A 52 -17.57 8.00 7.57
C LEU A 52 -17.12 8.57 6.22
N GLN A 53 -17.99 8.57 5.20
CA GLN A 53 -17.73 9.23 3.92
C GLN A 53 -17.57 10.75 4.08
N SER A 54 -18.38 11.38 4.94
CA SER A 54 -18.30 12.82 5.22
C SER A 54 -17.00 13.27 5.90
N LEU A 55 -16.29 12.36 6.57
CA LEU A 55 -14.95 12.61 7.13
C LEU A 55 -13.88 12.84 6.04
N ASN A 56 -14.16 12.41 4.79
CA ASN A 56 -13.34 12.64 3.61
C ASN A 56 -11.87 12.24 3.79
N PHE A 57 -11.65 11.00 4.26
CA PHE A 57 -10.32 10.42 4.46
C PHE A 57 -9.49 10.40 3.16
N GLU A 58 -10.13 10.28 1.99
CA GLU A 58 -9.48 10.31 0.69
C GLU A 58 -8.64 11.59 0.51
N ARG A 59 -9.23 12.76 0.76
CA ARG A 59 -8.51 14.05 0.70
C ARG A 59 -7.32 14.09 1.66
N VAL A 60 -7.43 13.47 2.84
CA VAL A 60 -6.38 13.47 3.85
C VAL A 60 -5.18 12.63 3.38
N VAL A 61 -5.41 11.41 2.88
CA VAL A 61 -4.32 10.49 2.52
C VAL A 61 -3.69 10.79 1.15
N LEU A 62 -4.45 11.35 0.21
CA LEU A 62 -3.95 11.79 -1.10
C LEU A 62 -3.26 13.16 -1.05
N SER A 63 -3.29 13.85 0.11
CA SER A 63 -2.63 15.14 0.25
C SER A 63 -1.11 15.04 0.11
N GLN A 64 -0.49 16.13 -0.36
CA GLN A 64 0.98 16.23 -0.53
C GLN A 64 1.76 16.10 0.80
N LEU A 65 1.07 16.29 1.94
CA LEU A 65 1.62 16.07 3.27
C LEU A 65 1.82 14.57 3.58
N ASN A 66 1.09 13.68 2.89
CA ASN A 66 1.26 12.22 2.91
C ASN A 66 1.33 11.62 4.35
N PRO A 67 0.25 11.72 5.15
CA PRO A 67 0.25 11.24 6.53
C PRO A 67 0.49 9.73 6.65
N LEU A 68 0.18 8.93 5.60
CA LEU A 68 0.47 7.49 5.54
C LEU A 68 1.97 7.16 5.49
N LYS A 69 2.84 8.15 5.23
CA LYS A 69 4.30 7.99 5.28
C LYS A 69 4.88 8.23 6.68
N ILE A 70 4.21 9.04 7.50
CA ILE A 70 4.74 9.54 8.78
C ILE A 70 4.05 8.88 9.98
N CYS A 71 2.75 8.61 9.92
CA CYS A 71 2.01 7.93 10.99
C CYS A 71 2.59 6.52 11.24
N LEU A 72 2.49 6.03 12.49
CA LEU A 72 2.99 4.73 12.90
C LEU A 72 2.52 3.61 11.95
N PRO A 73 3.41 2.74 11.44
CA PRO A 73 3.05 1.70 10.49
C PRO A 73 1.95 0.75 10.97
N SER A 74 1.89 0.45 12.27
CA SER A 74 0.80 -0.37 12.86
C SER A 74 -0.56 0.31 12.66
N VAL A 75 -0.69 1.57 13.06
CA VAL A 75 -1.91 2.39 12.91
C VAL A 75 -2.29 2.53 11.43
N VAL A 76 -1.32 2.79 10.55
CA VAL A 76 -1.54 2.93 9.10
C VAL A 76 -2.02 1.63 8.46
N ASN A 77 -1.46 0.48 8.83
CA ASN A 77 -1.89 -0.82 8.30
C ASN A 77 -3.32 -1.17 8.72
N PHE A 78 -3.66 -0.98 10.00
CA PHE A 78 -5.03 -1.19 10.48
C PHE A 78 -6.02 -0.19 9.86
N PHE A 79 -5.60 1.08 9.69
CA PHE A 79 -6.40 2.09 8.99
C PHE A 79 -6.71 1.68 7.56
N ALA A 80 -5.69 1.28 6.79
CA ALA A 80 -5.83 0.84 5.41
C ALA A 80 -6.76 -0.37 5.27
N ALA A 81 -6.66 -1.35 6.18
CA ALA A 81 -7.54 -2.50 6.23
C ALA A 81 -9.01 -2.08 6.45
N VAL A 82 -9.27 -1.27 7.48
CA VAL A 82 -10.63 -0.81 7.80
C VAL A 82 -11.21 0.10 6.71
N THR A 83 -10.45 1.05 6.13
CA THR A 83 -10.97 1.88 5.03
C THR A 83 -11.22 1.09 3.76
N ASN A 84 -10.44 0.03 3.50
CA ASN A 84 -10.67 -0.86 2.38
C ASN A 84 -11.93 -1.74 2.60
N LYS A 85 -12.11 -2.30 3.81
CA LYS A 85 -13.31 -3.08 4.19
C LYS A 85 -14.61 -2.34 3.87
N TYR A 86 -14.67 -1.05 4.21
CA TYR A 86 -15.86 -0.22 4.03
C TYR A 86 -15.84 0.62 2.74
N GLN A 87 -14.91 0.34 1.82
CA GLN A 87 -14.78 1.02 0.52
C GLN A 87 -14.72 2.55 0.65
N LEU A 88 -14.09 3.04 1.72
CA LEU A 88 -13.93 4.47 2.00
C LEU A 88 -12.71 5.04 1.26
N VAL A 89 -11.57 4.33 1.34
CA VAL A 89 -10.30 4.74 0.71
C VAL A 89 -9.38 3.54 0.48
N PHE A 90 -8.71 3.51 -0.67
CA PHE A 90 -7.72 2.50 -1.05
C PHE A 90 -6.28 2.96 -0.74
N CYS A 91 -5.82 2.74 0.48
CA CYS A 91 -4.52 3.25 0.94
C CYS A 91 -3.29 2.48 0.40
N TYR A 92 -3.45 1.21 -0.01
CA TYR A 92 -2.32 0.30 -0.28
C TYR A 92 -1.37 0.79 -1.38
N THR A 93 -1.87 1.35 -2.49
CA THR A 93 -1.03 1.89 -3.57
C THR A 93 -0.16 3.07 -3.09
N ILE A 94 -0.68 3.89 -2.19
CA ILE A 94 0.04 5.01 -1.58
C ILE A 94 1.13 4.47 -0.63
N MET A 95 0.78 3.48 0.20
CA MET A 95 1.71 2.82 1.11
C MET A 95 2.87 2.11 0.38
N GLU A 96 2.58 1.45 -0.75
CA GLU A 96 3.60 0.82 -1.58
C GLU A 96 4.52 1.86 -2.25
N ARG A 97 3.97 2.98 -2.74
CA ARG A 97 4.77 4.10 -3.22
C ARG A 97 5.67 4.66 -2.11
N ASN A 98 5.15 4.78 -0.89
CA ASN A 98 5.90 5.29 0.26
C ASN A 98 7.06 4.37 0.66
N SER A 99 6.86 3.05 0.69
CA SER A 99 7.92 2.09 1.05
C SER A 99 9.05 2.11 0.01
N ARG A 100 8.72 2.11 -1.29
CA ARG A 100 9.71 2.23 -2.39
C ARG A 100 10.55 3.51 -2.30
N GLN A 101 9.98 4.61 -1.80
CA GLN A 101 10.70 5.88 -1.58
C GLN A 101 11.54 5.93 -0.29
N MET A 102 11.37 4.96 0.63
CA MET A 102 12.07 4.89 1.91
C MET A 102 13.16 3.81 1.94
N LEU A 103 13.37 3.08 0.84
CA LEU A 103 14.46 2.13 0.71
C LEU A 103 15.81 2.88 0.78
N PRO A 104 16.69 2.55 1.74
CA PRO A 104 18.00 3.20 1.83
C PRO A 104 18.82 2.86 0.59
N VAL A 105 19.12 3.87 -0.23
CA VAL A 105 20.05 3.72 -1.35
C VAL A 105 21.44 3.56 -0.75
N ILE A 106 21.96 2.33 -0.72
CA ILE A 106 23.35 2.05 -0.35
C ILE A 106 24.25 2.71 -1.40
N ARG A 107 24.66 3.94 -1.13
CA ARG A 107 25.71 4.63 -1.87
C ARG A 107 27.02 4.34 -1.17
N SER A 108 27.82 3.44 -1.74
CA SER A 108 29.20 3.20 -1.31
C SER A 108 30.09 4.40 -1.64
N THR A 109 29.92 5.51 -0.91
CA THR A 109 30.83 6.65 -0.90
C THR A 109 31.85 6.43 0.22
N ALA A 110 33.14 6.47 -0.11
CA ALA A 110 34.22 6.29 0.84
C ALA A 110 34.29 7.46 1.84
N GLY A 111 33.54 7.36 2.95
CA GLY A 111 33.52 8.38 3.99
C GLY A 111 32.24 8.38 4.83
N GLY A 112 32.16 7.48 5.82
CA GLY A 112 31.20 7.52 6.92
C GLY A 112 29.83 6.90 6.64
N ASP A 113 29.51 5.84 7.39
CA ASP A 113 28.16 5.26 7.46
C ASP A 113 27.21 6.23 8.19
N SER A 114 26.63 7.17 7.46
CA SER A 114 25.38 7.81 7.89
C SER A 114 24.22 6.87 7.60
N VAL A 115 24.07 5.83 8.45
CA VAL A 115 22.84 5.04 8.48
C VAL A 115 21.72 6.00 8.86
N GLN A 116 20.91 6.39 7.89
CA GLN A 116 19.71 7.19 8.13
C GLN A 116 18.71 6.32 8.87
N THR A 117 18.82 6.29 10.20
CA THR A 117 17.89 5.57 11.07
C THR A 117 16.53 6.20 10.88
N CYS A 118 15.61 5.44 10.28
CA CYS A 118 14.21 5.84 10.07
C CYS A 118 13.45 5.80 11.41
N THR A 119 13.90 6.58 12.40
CA THR A 119 13.17 6.78 13.64
C THR A 119 11.86 7.48 13.28
N ASN A 120 10.73 6.82 13.55
CA ASN A 120 9.45 7.49 13.39
C ASN A 120 9.45 8.70 14.36
N PRO A 121 9.24 9.93 13.86
CA PRO A 121 9.27 11.12 14.70
C PRO A 121 8.03 11.24 15.61
N LEU A 122 7.00 10.44 15.36
CA LEU A 122 5.85 10.30 16.23
C LEU A 122 6.11 9.19 17.26
N ASP A 123 5.77 9.50 18.50
CA ASP A 123 5.89 8.57 19.61
C ASP A 123 5.02 7.31 19.38
N THR A 124 5.54 6.16 19.82
CA THR A 124 4.82 4.87 19.88
C THR A 124 4.06 4.72 21.21
N PHE A 125 4.18 5.68 22.13
CA PHE A 125 3.43 5.71 23.37
C PHE A 125 1.94 5.99 23.16
N PHE A 126 1.09 4.99 23.46
CA PHE A 126 -0.35 5.17 23.57
C PHE A 126 -0.74 5.31 25.06
N PRO A 127 -1.29 6.46 25.50
CA PRO A 127 -1.54 6.73 26.93
C PRO A 127 -2.63 5.85 27.56
N PHE A 128 -3.37 5.08 26.76
CA PHE A 128 -4.44 4.19 27.17
C PHE A 128 -4.18 2.72 26.77
N ASP A 129 -2.92 2.32 26.65
CA ASP A 129 -2.56 0.90 26.58
C ASP A 129 -2.92 0.16 27.88
N PRO A 130 -3.07 -1.17 27.85
CA PRO A 130 -3.55 -1.94 29.00
C PRO A 130 -2.72 -1.74 30.27
N CYS A 131 -3.40 -1.42 31.39
CA CYS A 131 -2.70 -1.14 32.64
C CYS A 131 -1.96 -2.39 33.18
N VAL A 132 -0.63 -2.34 33.21
CA VAL A 132 0.23 -3.44 33.71
C VAL A 132 0.28 -3.53 35.24
N LEU A 133 -0.11 -2.47 35.97
CA LEU A 133 0.02 -2.39 37.43
C LEU A 133 -1.08 -3.17 38.14
N LYS A 134 -0.77 -4.38 38.64
CA LYS A 134 -1.71 -5.32 39.30
C LYS A 134 -2.66 -4.72 40.35
N ARG A 135 -2.29 -3.64 41.03
CA ARG A 135 -3.15 -2.93 42.00
C ARG A 135 -4.11 -1.95 41.30
N SER A 136 -3.57 -1.05 40.47
CA SER A 136 -4.36 -0.03 39.75
C SER A 136 -5.28 -0.64 38.69
N LYS A 137 -4.82 -1.71 38.03
CA LYS A 137 -5.56 -2.44 36.98
C LYS A 137 -6.98 -2.80 37.42
N LYS A 138 -7.19 -3.22 38.68
CA LYS A 138 -8.51 -3.58 39.22
C LYS A 138 -9.55 -2.45 39.18
N PHE A 139 -9.12 -1.20 39.18
CA PHE A 139 -10.00 -0.02 39.09
C PHE A 139 -10.18 0.46 37.65
N ILE A 140 -9.27 0.08 36.75
CA ILE A 140 -9.26 0.48 35.34
C ILE A 140 -10.00 -0.55 34.49
N ASP A 141 -9.78 -1.85 34.70
CA ASP A 141 -10.42 -2.96 33.94
C ASP A 141 -11.93 -2.81 33.73
N PRO A 142 -12.77 -2.40 34.71
CA PRO A 142 -14.22 -2.28 34.51
C PRO A 142 -14.64 -1.18 33.54
N ILE A 143 -13.78 -0.17 33.32
CA ILE A 143 -13.99 0.93 32.35
C ILE A 143 -13.03 0.85 31.17
N TYR A 144 -12.11 -0.12 31.16
CA TYR A 144 -11.13 -0.29 30.11
C TYR A 144 -11.77 -1.00 28.94
N GLN A 145 -11.71 -0.37 27.78
CA GLN A 145 -12.14 -1.02 26.56
C GLN A 145 -10.97 -1.79 25.95
N ILE A 146 -11.08 -3.12 26.00
CA ILE A 146 -10.13 -4.03 25.38
C ILE A 146 -10.26 -3.91 23.86
N TRP A 147 -9.11 -3.97 23.18
CA TRP A 147 -9.07 -4.14 21.73
C TRP A 147 -9.58 -5.54 21.36
N GLU A 148 -10.69 -5.59 20.63
CA GLU A 148 -11.12 -6.83 19.96
C GLU A 148 -10.35 -6.96 18.65
N ASP A 149 -9.50 -7.98 18.55
CA ASP A 149 -8.74 -8.24 17.33
C ASP A 149 -9.64 -8.33 16.10
N MET A 150 -9.19 -7.70 14.99
CA MET A 150 -9.71 -8.05 13.68
C MET A 150 -9.27 -9.47 13.39
N SER A 151 -10.19 -10.31 12.93
CA SER A 151 -9.92 -11.74 12.85
C SER A 151 -8.80 -12.04 11.84
N ALA A 152 -8.10 -13.17 12.02
CA ALA A 152 -7.01 -13.55 11.12
C ALA A 152 -7.51 -13.73 9.67
N GLU A 153 -8.79 -14.06 9.51
CA GLU A 153 -9.52 -14.20 8.26
C GLU A 153 -9.77 -12.82 7.63
N GLU A 154 -10.22 -11.81 8.40
CA GLU A 154 -10.33 -10.42 7.93
C GLU A 154 -8.95 -9.92 7.44
N LEU A 155 -7.89 -10.15 8.23
CA LEU A 155 -6.50 -9.79 7.86
C LEU A 155 -5.96 -10.55 6.64
N GLN A 156 -6.54 -11.69 6.27
CA GLN A 156 -6.18 -12.44 5.06
C GLN A 156 -7.00 -12.01 3.83
N GLU A 157 -8.27 -11.62 4.00
CA GLU A 157 -9.05 -11.01 2.91
C GLU A 157 -8.39 -9.72 2.41
N PHE A 158 -7.86 -8.87 3.30
CA PHE A 158 -7.13 -7.65 2.93
C PHE A 158 -5.82 -7.87 2.17
N LYS A 159 -5.33 -9.11 2.05
CA LYS A 159 -4.10 -9.44 1.30
C LYS A 159 -4.36 -10.06 -0.08
N LYS A 160 -5.60 -10.45 -0.40
CA LYS A 160 -5.91 -11.01 -1.72
C LYS A 160 -6.12 -9.86 -2.71
N PRO A 161 -5.30 -9.72 -3.77
CA PRO A 161 -5.65 -8.81 -4.84
C PRO A 161 -6.98 -9.27 -5.45
N THR A 162 -7.91 -8.34 -5.63
CA THR A 162 -9.17 -8.60 -6.34
C THR A 162 -8.83 -9.20 -7.69
N LYS A 163 -9.08 -10.51 -7.86
CA LYS A 163 -9.07 -11.12 -9.18
C LYS A 163 -10.16 -10.40 -9.97
N LYS A 164 -9.75 -9.64 -10.99
CA LYS A 164 -10.68 -9.24 -12.03
C LYS A 164 -11.24 -10.53 -12.60
N GLU A 165 -12.56 -10.68 -12.59
CA GLU A 165 -13.20 -11.66 -13.45
C GLU A 165 -12.80 -11.30 -14.89
N PRO A 166 -12.40 -12.28 -15.72
CA PRO A 166 -12.29 -12.03 -17.14
C PRO A 166 -13.71 -11.72 -17.62
N VAL A 167 -13.96 -10.47 -17.98
CA VAL A 167 -15.09 -10.14 -18.84
C VAL A 167 -14.83 -10.92 -20.13
N GLU A 168 -15.73 -11.83 -20.47
CA GLU A 168 -15.66 -12.53 -21.74
C GLU A 168 -15.81 -11.48 -22.85
N ASP A 169 -14.83 -11.40 -23.75
CA ASP A 169 -14.85 -10.44 -24.85
C ASP A 169 -16.03 -10.78 -25.78
N GLU A 170 -17.13 -10.03 -25.69
CA GLU A 170 -18.21 -10.09 -26.69
C GLU A 170 -17.68 -9.51 -28.01
N ASP A 171 -17.74 -10.31 -29.08
CA ASP A 171 -17.20 -9.98 -30.40
C ASP A 171 -17.86 -8.73 -31.03
N ASP A 172 -17.14 -7.61 -31.07
CA ASP A 172 -17.59 -6.37 -31.72
C ASP A 172 -17.45 -6.47 -33.27
N ASP A 173 -18.52 -6.94 -33.93
CA ASP A 173 -18.64 -7.20 -35.39
C ASP A 173 -18.66 -5.90 -36.24
N PHE A 174 -17.55 -5.15 -36.24
CA PHE A 174 -17.44 -3.86 -36.92
C PHE A 174 -16.67 -3.93 -38.26
N LEU A 175 -17.37 -3.57 -39.34
CA LEU A 175 -16.93 -3.37 -40.74
C LEU A 175 -16.69 -4.61 -41.62
N LYS A 176 -17.77 -5.06 -42.27
CA LYS A 176 -17.74 -5.67 -43.60
C LYS A 176 -18.18 -4.67 -44.67
N GLY A 177 -17.50 -4.71 -45.82
CA GLY A 177 -17.81 -3.93 -47.03
C GLY A 177 -17.06 -2.59 -47.11
N GLU A 178 -16.62 -2.12 -48.29
CA GLU A 178 -16.58 -2.72 -49.63
C GLU A 178 -15.46 -2.02 -50.44
N VAL A 179 -14.96 -2.63 -51.51
CA VAL A 179 -13.85 -2.06 -52.32
C VAL A 179 -14.35 -1.57 -53.68
N PRO A 180 -14.24 -0.26 -53.99
CA PRO A 180 -14.28 0.24 -55.37
C PRO A 180 -12.89 0.39 -56.01
N GLN A 181 -12.84 0.31 -57.34
CA GLN A 181 -11.65 0.03 -58.15
C GLN A 181 -11.36 1.13 -59.20
N MET A 182 -10.15 1.72 -59.20
CA MET A 182 -9.45 2.48 -60.28
C MET A 182 -10.22 3.70 -60.89
N ASP A 183 -9.64 4.70 -61.60
CA ASP A 183 -8.28 5.09 -62.04
C ASP A 183 -8.29 6.65 -62.27
N ALA A 184 -7.29 7.43 -62.71
CA ALA A 184 -5.89 7.21 -63.14
C ALA A 184 -5.05 8.51 -63.01
N GLY A 185 -3.72 8.39 -62.92
CA GLY A 185 -2.75 9.40 -63.40
C GLY A 185 -2.28 10.50 -62.41
N ILE A 186 -1.01 10.93 -62.37
CA ILE A 186 0.20 10.58 -63.17
C ILE A 186 1.47 10.70 -62.30
N GLY A 187 2.38 9.70 -62.38
CA GLY A 187 3.86 9.77 -62.43
C GLY A 187 4.66 10.45 -61.30
N LEU A 188 5.83 9.97 -60.86
CA LEU A 188 6.86 9.11 -61.48
C LEU A 188 7.57 8.21 -60.44
N THR A 189 8.20 7.12 -60.90
CA THR A 189 9.04 6.15 -60.15
C THR A 189 10.47 6.13 -60.78
N PRO A 190 11.49 5.26 -60.45
CA PRO A 190 11.48 4.03 -59.62
C PRO A 190 12.74 3.64 -58.79
N SER A 191 12.60 2.52 -58.04
CA SER A 191 13.62 1.53 -57.61
C SER A 191 14.68 1.95 -56.55
N SER A 192 15.28 1.06 -55.74
CA SER A 192 15.34 -0.42 -55.79
C SER A 192 15.31 -1.10 -54.40
N PHE A 193 15.13 -2.43 -54.40
CA PHE A 193 15.08 -3.38 -53.27
C PHE A 193 16.43 -3.58 -52.55
N ASP A 194 16.41 -4.04 -51.30
CA ASP A 194 16.88 -5.41 -51.00
C ASP A 194 16.23 -6.00 -49.72
N THR A 195 16.45 -7.30 -49.49
CA THR A 195 15.66 -8.19 -48.62
C THR A 195 16.55 -8.99 -47.66
N HIS A 196 15.92 -9.75 -46.76
CA HIS A 196 16.51 -10.81 -45.92
C HIS A 196 17.24 -10.40 -44.62
N PHE A 197 16.54 -10.52 -43.49
CA PHE A 197 17.13 -11.13 -42.30
C PHE A 197 16.44 -12.47 -42.01
N ARG A 198 17.24 -13.54 -42.04
CA ARG A 198 16.83 -14.94 -41.88
C ARG A 198 17.35 -15.41 -40.52
N SER A 199 16.48 -15.94 -39.67
CA SER A 199 16.88 -16.53 -38.38
C SER A 199 17.74 -17.78 -38.59
N PRO A 200 18.71 -18.03 -37.70
CA PRO A 200 19.22 -19.37 -37.42
C PRO A 200 18.83 -19.84 -36.00
N SER A 201 18.54 -21.14 -35.89
CA SER A 201 18.27 -21.85 -34.63
C SER A 201 19.53 -22.59 -34.13
N SER A 202 19.39 -23.33 -33.00
CA SER A 202 20.39 -24.18 -32.32
C SER A 202 21.39 -23.38 -31.44
N SER A 203 21.55 -23.61 -30.12
CA SER A 203 21.65 -24.82 -29.26
C SER A 203 23.10 -25.17 -28.91
N VAL A 204 23.56 -24.75 -27.72
CA VAL A 204 24.50 -25.48 -26.84
C VAL A 204 24.57 -24.84 -25.44
N GLY A 205 24.60 -25.67 -24.39
CA GLY A 205 25.30 -25.38 -23.13
C GLY A 205 24.54 -24.68 -21.99
N SER A 206 23.92 -25.46 -21.10
CA SER A 206 23.52 -24.99 -19.75
C SER A 206 24.70 -25.05 -18.77
N PRO A 207 24.90 -24.07 -17.87
CA PRO A 207 25.82 -24.18 -16.74
C PRO A 207 25.21 -25.07 -15.62
N PRO A 208 26.04 -25.73 -14.80
CA PRO A 208 25.57 -26.76 -13.86
C PRO A 208 24.90 -26.21 -12.59
N VAL A 209 23.87 -26.91 -12.13
CA VAL A 209 23.22 -26.69 -10.83
C VAL A 209 24.03 -27.39 -9.73
N LEU A 210 24.46 -26.64 -8.71
CA LEU A 210 25.17 -27.18 -7.56
C LEU A 210 24.18 -27.51 -6.44
N TYR A 211 23.73 -28.77 -6.40
CA TYR A 211 22.77 -29.29 -5.43
C TYR A 211 23.47 -29.64 -4.11
N MET A 212 23.10 -28.94 -3.03
CA MET A 212 23.50 -29.32 -1.67
C MET A 212 22.52 -30.37 -1.13
N PRO A 213 22.98 -31.58 -0.73
CA PRO A 213 22.10 -32.58 -0.13
C PRO A 213 21.77 -32.23 1.33
N ASP A 214 20.50 -32.40 1.68
CA ASP A 214 20.02 -32.39 3.07
C ASP A 214 20.58 -33.60 3.84
N GLN A 215 21.08 -33.38 5.05
CA GLN A 215 21.48 -34.44 5.98
C GLN A 215 21.10 -34.09 7.41
N SER A 216 19.97 -34.67 7.83
CA SER A 216 19.67 -35.02 9.22
C SER A 216 18.83 -36.31 9.21
N PRO A 217 18.69 -37.07 10.32
CA PRO A 217 19.21 -36.84 11.66
C PRO A 217 20.05 -38.03 12.21
N LEU A 218 20.80 -37.81 13.30
CA LEU A 218 21.05 -38.88 14.28
C LEU A 218 21.01 -38.33 15.72
N ILE A 219 20.38 -39.13 16.59
CA ILE A 219 20.17 -38.88 18.00
C ILE A 219 21.37 -39.42 18.80
N SER A 220 21.88 -38.64 19.75
CA SER A 220 22.51 -39.20 20.96
C SER A 220 22.14 -38.37 22.19
N ARG A 221 21.87 -39.08 23.28
CA ARG A 221 21.69 -38.52 24.63
C ARG A 221 23.06 -38.35 25.30
N ILE A 222 23.17 -37.45 26.28
CA ILE A 222 23.65 -37.73 27.66
C ILE A 222 23.64 -36.42 28.49
N CYS A 223 23.57 -36.59 29.82
CA CYS A 223 23.55 -35.58 30.90
C CYS A 223 24.84 -34.69 30.90
N ASP A 224 24.90 -33.53 31.56
CA ASP A 224 24.60 -33.24 32.98
C ASP A 224 23.88 -31.89 33.22
#